data_AF-A7RLX6-F1
#
_entry.id   AF-A7RLX6-F1
#
_cell.length_a   1.000
_cell.length_b   1.000
_cell.length_c   1.000
_cell.angle_alpha   90.00
_cell.angle_beta   90.00
_cell.angle_gamma   90.00
#
_symmetry.space_group_name_H-M   'P 1'
#
loop_
_entity.id
_entity.type
_entity.pdbx_description
1 polymer ?
#
loop_
_entity_poly.entity_id
_entity_poly.type
_entity_poly.pdbx_seq_one_letter_code
_entity_poly.pdbx_strand_id
1 'polypeptide(L)'
;MIRLSALNVDSSEESEPERTQESIKQAQEAEALGLYNKALQHQEAGDSVRAEQTYNLLLESHLVKEAPVPEEDEGLHKPGQVLKYSAYKNLAVLAENRGDWEKATDAYLEAVLLDDSDVTVWYHIGTVAIKSSNLGLARQAFQEGLRCNPKHWLCLSQLCSVLYAIGDYATCLGVISEALDRDEHFIKGLALRDKIFSEEPYLQRDYQYLRSLFVNTVDDEYTEEAEQHVKEALHLREERLRVIETYRKEPAPLEPVKPLTSYTWAALGECFVALYDHLTSPDDPKSLARRINLESYYKAIVTPDISMPHKASLAKLSDQTPASNFSTEGFQVYKATGNPADNEDKLPKKTAKRKKPPPSGMDTEFPPKRRSAR
;
A
#
# COMPACT_ATOMS: atom_id res chain seq x y z
N MET A 1 37.69 -29.70 -80.15
CA MET A 1 37.99 -30.94 -79.40
C MET A 1 38.11 -30.55 -77.93
N ILE A 2 37.02 -30.70 -77.18
CA ILE A 2 36.89 -30.30 -75.77
C ILE A 2 37.10 -31.57 -74.95
N ARG A 3 38.03 -31.56 -73.99
CA ARG A 3 38.21 -32.65 -73.01
C ARG A 3 37.86 -32.12 -71.62
N LEU A 4 36.82 -32.72 -71.05
CA LEU A 4 36.44 -32.62 -69.64
C LEU A 4 37.52 -33.26 -68.76
N SER A 5 37.79 -32.66 -67.61
CA SER A 5 38.45 -33.32 -66.47
C SER A 5 37.97 -32.64 -65.20
N ALA A 6 37.14 -33.34 -64.44
CA ALA A 6 36.64 -32.93 -63.14
C ALA A 6 37.75 -33.00 -62.09
N LEU A 7 37.77 -32.04 -61.16
CA LEU A 7 38.32 -32.26 -59.84
C LEU A 7 37.34 -31.66 -58.83
N ASN A 8 36.82 -32.57 -58.03
CA ASN A 8 35.68 -32.45 -57.16
C ASN A 8 36.17 -32.09 -55.76
N VAL A 9 35.26 -31.48 -54.98
CA VAL A 9 35.30 -31.36 -53.52
C VAL A 9 36.27 -30.30 -52.98
N ASP A 10 35.73 -29.11 -52.70
CA ASP A 10 35.99 -28.56 -51.37
C ASP A 10 34.68 -28.12 -50.72
N SER A 11 34.62 -28.42 -49.45
CA SER A 11 33.46 -28.49 -48.58
C SER A 11 32.68 -27.18 -48.57
N SER A 12 31.42 -27.22 -49.00
CA SER A 12 30.42 -26.23 -48.59
C SER A 12 30.10 -26.48 -47.12
N GLU A 13 31.03 -26.13 -46.25
CA GLU A 13 30.68 -25.76 -44.89
C GLU A 13 29.95 -24.42 -44.99
N GLU A 14 28.62 -24.50 -45.15
CA GLU A 14 27.73 -23.51 -44.55
C GLU A 14 28.07 -23.47 -43.06
N SER A 15 29.11 -22.70 -42.73
CA SER A 15 29.37 -22.28 -41.38
C SER A 15 28.20 -21.39 -41.01
N GLU A 16 27.21 -21.96 -40.33
CA GLU A 16 26.24 -21.14 -39.62
C GLU A 16 27.04 -20.10 -38.82
N PRO A 17 26.79 -18.79 -39.01
CA PRO A 17 27.54 -17.80 -38.28
C PRO A 17 27.31 -18.08 -36.80
N GLU A 18 28.39 -18.38 -36.07
CA GLU A 18 28.34 -18.60 -34.62
C GLU A 18 27.57 -17.44 -33.99
N ARG A 19 26.48 -17.76 -33.28
CA ARG A 19 25.62 -16.75 -32.65
C ARG A 19 26.46 -15.92 -31.69
N THR A 20 26.79 -14.70 -32.09
CA THR A 20 27.45 -13.75 -31.19
C THR A 20 26.53 -13.42 -30.02
N GLN A 21 27.09 -13.08 -28.86
CA GLN A 21 26.29 -12.64 -27.71
C GLN A 21 25.33 -11.50 -28.05
N GLU A 22 25.71 -10.62 -28.98
CA GLU A 22 24.86 -9.55 -29.49
C GLU A 22 23.68 -10.08 -30.31
N SER A 23 23.90 -11.08 -31.17
CA SER A 23 22.81 -11.71 -31.94
C SER A 23 21.78 -12.40 -31.04
N ILE A 24 22.22 -12.97 -29.91
CA ILE A 24 21.33 -13.61 -28.92
C ILE A 24 20.49 -12.55 -28.22
N LYS A 25 21.09 -11.44 -27.77
CA LYS A 25 20.37 -10.32 -27.14
C LYS A 25 19.33 -9.72 -28.09
N GLN A 26 19.71 -9.49 -29.36
CA GLN A 26 18.79 -8.96 -30.38
C GLN A 26 17.63 -9.92 -30.66
N ALA A 27 17.87 -11.23 -30.66
CA ALA A 27 16.80 -12.23 -30.82
C ALA A 27 15.83 -12.21 -29.63
N GLN A 28 16.34 -12.10 -28.40
CA GLN A 28 15.52 -12.00 -27.19
C GLN A 28 14.70 -10.70 -27.16
N GLU A 29 15.26 -9.58 -27.60
CA GLU A 29 14.54 -8.30 -27.76
C GLU A 29 13.43 -8.41 -28.79
N ALA A 30 13.70 -9.00 -29.96
CA ALA A 30 12.69 -9.20 -31.00
C ALA A 30 11.56 -10.13 -30.54
N GLU A 31 11.87 -11.20 -29.80
CA GLU A 31 10.89 -12.11 -29.22
C GLU A 31 9.97 -11.40 -28.21
N ALA A 32 10.57 -10.69 -27.25
CA ALA A 32 9.82 -9.95 -26.23
C ALA A 32 8.95 -8.85 -26.85
N LEU A 33 9.47 -8.10 -27.81
CA LEU A 33 8.68 -7.13 -28.57
C LEU A 33 7.54 -7.78 -29.36
N GLY A 34 7.78 -8.96 -29.93
CA GLY A 34 6.75 -9.75 -30.61
C GLY A 34 5.60 -10.15 -29.68
N LEU A 35 5.92 -10.61 -28.46
CA LEU A 35 4.93 -10.93 -27.43
C LEU A 35 4.15 -9.69 -27.00
N TYR A 36 4.83 -8.57 -26.77
CA TYR A 36 4.19 -7.31 -26.40
C TYR A 36 3.19 -6.83 -27.47
N ASN A 37 3.60 -6.80 -28.73
CA ASN A 37 2.73 -6.40 -29.83
C ASN A 37 1.53 -7.35 -30.00
N LYS A 38 1.73 -8.66 -29.77
CA LYS A 38 0.65 -9.64 -29.80
C LYS A 38 -0.35 -9.42 -28.65
N ALA A 39 0.13 -9.08 -27.45
CA ALA A 39 -0.74 -8.76 -26.32
C ALA A 39 -1.61 -7.51 -26.62
N LEU A 40 -1.02 -6.49 -27.23
CA LEU A 40 -1.74 -5.29 -27.69
C LEU A 40 -2.82 -5.63 -28.73
N GLN A 41 -2.52 -6.50 -29.71
CA GLN A 41 -3.52 -6.95 -30.69
C GLN A 41 -4.70 -7.68 -30.03
N HIS A 42 -4.44 -8.51 -29.01
CA HIS A 42 -5.52 -9.15 -28.25
C HIS A 42 -6.37 -8.12 -27.50
N GLN A 43 -5.74 -7.10 -26.93
CA GLN A 43 -6.42 -5.99 -26.25
C GLN A 43 -7.29 -5.16 -27.21
N GLU A 44 -6.76 -4.81 -28.39
CA GLU A 44 -7.52 -4.11 -29.45
C GLU A 44 -8.70 -4.94 -29.97
N ALA A 45 -8.55 -6.27 -30.02
CA ALA A 45 -9.62 -7.20 -30.39
C ALA A 45 -10.66 -7.40 -29.26
N GLY A 46 -10.46 -6.80 -28.08
CA GLY A 46 -11.34 -6.95 -26.91
C GLY A 46 -11.15 -8.26 -26.14
N ASP A 47 -10.15 -9.07 -26.47
CA ASP A 47 -9.84 -10.34 -25.81
C ASP A 47 -8.90 -10.11 -24.62
N SER A 48 -9.47 -9.59 -23.53
CA SER A 48 -8.72 -9.24 -22.31
C SER A 48 -8.03 -10.43 -21.66
N VAL A 49 -8.60 -11.63 -21.77
CA VAL A 49 -8.04 -12.86 -21.17
C VAL A 49 -6.78 -13.28 -21.92
N ARG A 50 -6.82 -13.32 -23.26
CA ARG A 50 -5.61 -13.66 -24.04
C ARG A 50 -4.55 -12.57 -23.94
N ALA A 51 -4.96 -11.30 -23.87
CA ALA A 51 -4.04 -10.19 -23.65
C ALA A 51 -3.27 -10.37 -22.33
N GLU A 52 -3.98 -10.61 -21.22
CA GLU A 52 -3.36 -10.88 -19.92
C GLU A 52 -2.41 -12.08 -19.96
N GLN A 53 -2.82 -13.20 -20.54
CA GLN A 53 -1.96 -14.38 -20.68
C GLN A 53 -0.68 -14.06 -21.46
N THR A 54 -0.79 -13.27 -22.52
CA THR A 54 0.34 -12.90 -23.37
C THR A 54 1.28 -11.92 -22.64
N TYR A 55 0.75 -10.98 -21.86
CA TYR A 55 1.57 -10.12 -21.00
C TYR A 55 2.29 -10.91 -19.91
N ASN A 56 1.64 -11.89 -19.28
CA ASN A 56 2.31 -12.76 -18.31
C ASN A 56 3.43 -13.60 -18.95
N LEU A 57 3.22 -14.10 -20.18
CA LEU A 57 4.28 -14.76 -20.96
C LEU A 57 5.44 -13.81 -21.27
N LEU A 58 5.15 -12.54 -21.59
CA LEU A 58 6.18 -11.51 -21.78
C LEU A 58 6.98 -11.28 -20.50
N LEU A 59 6.32 -11.19 -19.35
CA LEU A 59 6.98 -11.01 -18.05
C LEU A 59 7.90 -12.19 -17.68
N GLU A 60 7.55 -13.41 -18.11
CA GLU A 60 8.39 -14.60 -17.93
C GLU A 60 9.50 -14.75 -18.98
N SER A 61 9.50 -13.94 -20.04
CA SER A 61 10.57 -13.97 -21.04
C SER A 61 11.91 -13.59 -20.41
N HIS A 62 12.98 -14.24 -20.86
CA HIS A 62 14.32 -14.10 -20.25
C HIS A 62 14.79 -12.64 -20.16
N LEU A 63 14.60 -11.86 -21.24
CA LEU A 63 14.98 -10.44 -21.26
C LEU A 63 14.26 -9.60 -20.19
N VAL A 64 12.96 -9.83 -19.99
CA VAL A 64 12.12 -9.03 -19.08
C VAL A 64 12.29 -9.50 -17.64
N LYS A 65 12.40 -10.81 -17.43
CA LYS A 65 12.60 -11.42 -16.12
C LYS A 65 13.95 -11.06 -15.51
N GLU A 66 15.00 -11.06 -16.32
CA GLU A 66 16.36 -10.70 -15.88
C GLU A 66 16.65 -9.20 -15.99
N ALA A 67 15.67 -8.40 -16.44
CA ALA A 67 15.81 -6.95 -16.48
C ALA A 67 16.10 -6.44 -15.05
N PRO A 68 17.27 -5.80 -14.82
CA PRO A 68 17.60 -5.29 -13.51
C PRO A 68 16.62 -4.20 -13.13
N VAL A 69 16.32 -4.09 -11.83
CA VAL A 69 15.62 -2.92 -11.29
C VAL A 69 16.45 -1.68 -11.69
N PRO A 70 15.82 -0.64 -12.27
CA PRO A 70 16.54 0.58 -12.60
C PRO A 70 17.17 1.19 -11.35
N GLU A 71 18.38 1.72 -11.49
CA GLU A 71 19.01 2.46 -10.40
C GLU A 71 18.26 3.77 -10.16
N GLU A 72 18.30 4.28 -8.92
CA GLU A 72 17.72 5.57 -8.58
C GLU A 72 18.27 6.64 -9.54
N ASP A 73 17.38 7.42 -10.16
CA ASP A 73 17.67 8.50 -11.13
C ASP A 73 18.08 8.10 -12.58
N GLU A 74 18.33 6.83 -12.90
CA GLU A 74 18.69 6.44 -14.28
C GLU A 74 17.51 6.43 -15.25
N GLY A 75 16.27 6.33 -14.76
CA GLY A 75 15.08 6.22 -15.60
C GLY A 75 15.04 4.93 -16.43
N LEU A 76 14.03 4.82 -17.30
CA LEU A 76 13.73 3.59 -18.03
C LEU A 76 14.41 3.57 -19.40
N HIS A 77 15.52 2.87 -19.54
CA HIS A 77 16.32 2.87 -20.76
C HIS A 77 16.53 1.50 -21.40
N LYS A 78 16.62 0.43 -20.59
CA LYS A 78 16.89 -0.91 -21.13
C LYS A 78 15.60 -1.50 -21.72
N PRO A 79 15.63 -2.15 -22.90
CA PRO A 79 14.42 -2.70 -23.53
C PRO A 79 13.60 -3.61 -22.60
N GLY A 80 14.27 -4.48 -21.84
CA GLY A 80 13.62 -5.33 -20.85
C GLY A 80 12.87 -4.56 -19.77
N GLN A 81 13.43 -3.45 -19.27
CA GLN A 81 12.79 -2.61 -18.25
C GLN A 81 11.58 -1.86 -18.84
N VAL A 82 11.73 -1.30 -20.04
CA VAL A 82 10.66 -0.60 -20.76
C VAL A 82 9.47 -1.54 -21.02
N LEU A 83 9.75 -2.76 -21.46
CA LEU A 83 8.73 -3.78 -21.69
C LEU A 83 8.10 -4.26 -20.39
N LYS A 84 8.89 -4.43 -19.32
CA LYS A 84 8.38 -4.83 -18.01
C LYS A 84 7.37 -3.82 -17.46
N TYR A 85 7.76 -2.54 -17.45
CA TYR A 85 6.89 -1.43 -17.05
C TYR A 85 5.61 -1.39 -17.89
N SER A 86 5.75 -1.44 -19.21
CA SER A 86 4.62 -1.36 -20.14
C SER A 86 3.66 -2.55 -19.96
N ALA A 87 4.19 -3.75 -19.72
CA ALA A 87 3.39 -4.94 -19.45
C ALA A 87 2.60 -4.80 -18.14
N TYR A 88 3.23 -4.37 -17.05
CA TYR A 88 2.55 -4.15 -15.77
C TYR A 88 1.48 -3.06 -15.86
N LYS A 89 1.79 -1.93 -16.51
CA LYS A 89 0.81 -0.85 -16.75
C LYS A 89 -0.41 -1.36 -17.52
N ASN A 90 -0.22 -2.14 -18.58
CA ASN A 90 -1.34 -2.67 -19.37
C ASN A 90 -2.11 -3.77 -18.64
N LEU A 91 -1.43 -4.64 -17.88
CA LEU A 91 -2.09 -5.62 -17.01
C LEU A 91 -2.97 -4.94 -15.97
N ALA A 92 -2.49 -3.85 -15.38
CA ALA A 92 -3.25 -3.06 -14.43
C ALA A 92 -4.51 -2.46 -15.07
N VAL A 93 -4.40 -1.86 -16.25
CA VAL A 93 -5.56 -1.35 -17.03
C VAL A 93 -6.56 -2.48 -17.35
N LEU A 94 -6.09 -3.66 -17.74
CA LEU A 94 -6.96 -4.81 -17.99
C LEU A 94 -7.68 -5.29 -16.72
N ALA A 95 -7.01 -5.26 -15.56
CA ALA A 95 -7.61 -5.60 -14.28
C ALA A 95 -8.62 -4.52 -13.82
N GLU A 96 -8.28 -3.25 -13.98
CA GLU A 96 -9.15 -2.09 -13.68
C GLU A 96 -10.44 -2.15 -14.50
N ASN A 97 -10.34 -2.43 -15.81
CA ASN A 97 -11.51 -2.59 -16.69
C ASN A 97 -12.42 -3.77 -16.31
N ARG A 98 -11.88 -4.77 -15.60
CA ARG A 98 -12.64 -5.93 -15.10
C ARG A 98 -13.17 -5.72 -13.67
N GLY A 99 -12.83 -4.61 -13.03
CA GLY A 99 -13.17 -4.34 -11.63
C GLY A 99 -12.37 -5.16 -10.62
N ASP A 100 -11.26 -5.77 -11.04
CA ASP A 100 -10.35 -6.49 -10.15
C ASP A 100 -9.36 -5.49 -9.52
N TRP A 101 -9.85 -4.73 -8.54
CA TRP A 101 -9.13 -3.59 -7.97
C TRP A 101 -7.84 -3.97 -7.26
N GLU A 102 -7.78 -5.15 -6.64
CA GLU A 102 -6.58 -5.65 -5.96
C GLU A 102 -5.48 -5.93 -6.99
N LYS A 103 -5.76 -6.73 -8.03
CA LYS A 103 -4.77 -7.00 -9.09
C LYS A 103 -4.36 -5.75 -9.85
N ALA A 104 -5.29 -4.83 -10.09
CA ALA A 104 -4.98 -3.55 -10.72
C ALA A 104 -4.00 -2.74 -9.87
N THR A 105 -4.25 -2.69 -8.55
CA THR A 105 -3.35 -2.00 -7.61
C THR A 105 -1.97 -2.64 -7.63
N ASP A 106 -1.87 -3.96 -7.49
CA ASP A 106 -0.59 -4.68 -7.47
C ASP A 106 0.20 -4.44 -8.77
N ALA A 107 -0.44 -4.58 -9.92
CA ALA A 107 0.22 -4.37 -11.21
C ALA A 107 0.65 -2.91 -11.43
N TYR A 108 -0.14 -1.91 -11.01
CA TYR A 108 0.32 -0.53 -11.06
C TYR A 108 1.47 -0.25 -10.09
N LEU A 109 1.48 -0.87 -8.91
CA LEU A 109 2.57 -0.75 -7.94
C LEU A 109 3.87 -1.34 -8.50
N GLU A 110 3.83 -2.49 -9.16
CA GLU A 110 4.98 -3.06 -9.88
C GLU A 110 5.48 -2.14 -11.00
N ALA A 111 4.57 -1.41 -11.68
CA ALA A 111 4.97 -0.43 -12.68
C ALA A 111 5.71 0.77 -12.04
N VAL A 112 5.19 1.37 -10.97
CA VAL A 112 5.84 2.54 -10.33
C VAL A 112 7.13 2.19 -9.59
N LEU A 113 7.34 0.92 -9.22
CA LEU A 113 8.65 0.46 -8.73
C LEU A 113 9.74 0.48 -9.81
N LEU A 114 9.35 0.46 -11.09
CA LEU A 114 10.28 0.58 -12.22
C LEU A 114 10.43 2.03 -12.68
N ASP A 115 9.35 2.80 -12.69
CA ASP A 115 9.35 4.21 -13.06
C ASP A 115 8.23 4.96 -12.33
N ASP A 116 8.61 5.81 -11.37
CA ASP A 116 7.68 6.59 -10.55
C ASP A 116 7.34 7.96 -11.16
N SER A 117 7.76 8.27 -12.40
CA SER A 117 7.63 9.60 -13.00
C SER A 117 6.32 9.85 -13.76
N ASP A 118 5.53 8.82 -14.06
CA ASP A 118 4.28 8.94 -14.83
C ASP A 118 3.08 9.30 -13.94
N VAL A 119 2.67 10.57 -14.01
CA VAL A 119 1.47 11.08 -13.30
C VAL A 119 0.20 10.30 -13.63
N THR A 120 0.09 9.75 -14.84
CA THR A 120 -1.09 9.01 -15.28
C THR A 120 -1.24 7.72 -14.49
N VAL A 121 -0.12 7.02 -14.26
CA VAL A 121 -0.12 5.78 -13.46
C VAL A 121 -0.51 6.09 -12.02
N TRP A 122 0.06 7.13 -11.42
CA TRP A 122 -0.33 7.58 -10.09
C TRP A 122 -1.81 7.96 -9.98
N TYR A 123 -2.37 8.62 -11.00
CA TYR A 123 -3.79 8.93 -11.05
C TYR A 123 -4.66 7.65 -11.07
N HIS A 124 -4.27 6.64 -11.85
CA HIS A 124 -4.99 5.37 -11.89
C HIS A 124 -4.85 4.58 -10.58
N ILE A 125 -3.67 4.55 -9.95
CA ILE A 125 -3.49 3.96 -8.61
C ILE A 125 -4.46 4.63 -7.63
N GLY A 126 -4.53 5.96 -7.62
CA GLY A 126 -5.44 6.69 -6.75
C GLY A 126 -6.91 6.37 -7.01
N THR A 127 -7.29 6.24 -8.28
CA THR A 127 -8.66 5.92 -8.70
C THR A 127 -9.05 4.50 -8.30
N VAL A 128 -8.19 3.52 -8.57
CA VAL A 128 -8.39 2.12 -8.15
C VAL A 128 -8.43 2.01 -6.63
N ALA A 129 -7.57 2.75 -5.92
CA ALA A 129 -7.55 2.78 -4.46
C ALA A 129 -8.84 3.37 -3.85
N ILE A 130 -9.47 4.36 -4.50
CA ILE A 130 -10.82 4.82 -4.11
C ILE A 130 -11.83 3.67 -4.26
N LYS A 131 -11.80 2.96 -5.40
CA LYS A 131 -12.74 1.85 -5.67
C LYS A 131 -12.58 0.67 -4.72
N SER A 132 -11.39 0.43 -4.20
CA SER A 132 -11.11 -0.57 -3.17
C SER A 132 -11.27 -0.04 -1.73
N SER A 133 -11.83 1.16 -1.53
CA SER A 133 -11.98 1.83 -0.23
C SER A 133 -10.67 2.07 0.54
N ASN A 134 -9.52 2.00 -0.13
CA ASN A 134 -8.21 2.30 0.43
C ASN A 134 -7.86 3.78 0.25
N LEU A 135 -8.55 4.65 1.01
CA LEU A 135 -8.35 6.10 0.91
C LEU A 135 -6.94 6.54 1.33
N GLY A 136 -6.23 5.77 2.15
CA GLY A 136 -4.85 6.05 2.54
C GLY A 136 -3.90 5.94 1.34
N LEU A 137 -4.01 4.85 0.57
CA LEU A 137 -3.27 4.68 -0.68
C LEU A 137 -3.69 5.73 -1.71
N ALA A 138 -4.99 6.02 -1.82
CA ALA A 138 -5.48 7.03 -2.76
C ALA A 138 -4.87 8.42 -2.50
N ARG A 139 -4.82 8.83 -1.23
CA ARG A 139 -4.15 10.08 -0.82
C ARG A 139 -2.71 10.11 -1.32
N GLN A 140 -1.93 9.07 -0.99
CA GLN A 140 -0.51 9.02 -1.35
C GLN A 140 -0.33 9.05 -2.87
N ALA A 141 -1.11 8.27 -3.61
CA ALA A 141 -1.03 8.19 -5.06
C ALA A 141 -1.30 9.54 -5.73
N PHE A 142 -2.34 10.28 -5.31
CA PHE A 142 -2.58 11.61 -5.88
C PHE A 142 -1.51 12.63 -5.49
N GLN A 143 -0.92 12.52 -4.28
CA GLN A 143 0.21 13.37 -3.87
C GLN A 143 1.45 13.09 -4.72
N GLU A 144 1.78 11.82 -4.97
CA GLU A 144 2.88 11.43 -5.86
C GLU A 144 2.64 11.87 -7.30
N GLY A 145 1.40 11.73 -7.79
CA GLY A 145 1.03 12.25 -9.11
C GLY A 145 1.23 13.77 -9.23
N LEU A 146 0.92 14.54 -8.18
CA LEU A 146 1.19 15.98 -8.13
C LEU A 146 2.67 16.30 -7.95
N ARG A 147 3.47 15.42 -7.33
CA ARG A 147 4.94 15.53 -7.30
C ARG A 147 5.52 15.39 -8.70
N CYS A 148 5.01 14.44 -9.49
CA CYS A 148 5.41 14.23 -10.89
C CYS A 148 4.99 15.39 -11.79
N ASN A 149 3.73 15.82 -11.68
CA ASN A 149 3.19 16.94 -12.42
C ASN A 149 2.32 17.83 -11.51
N PRO A 150 2.87 18.94 -10.99
CA PRO A 150 2.13 19.85 -10.11
C PRO A 150 0.88 20.45 -10.76
N LYS A 151 0.80 20.49 -12.09
CA LYS A 151 -0.33 21.05 -12.84
C LYS A 151 -1.42 20.04 -13.19
N HIS A 152 -1.29 18.78 -12.74
CA HIS A 152 -2.26 17.74 -13.07
C HIS A 152 -3.59 17.93 -12.31
N TRP A 153 -4.56 18.56 -12.98
CA TRP A 153 -5.84 18.96 -12.38
C TRP A 153 -6.65 17.79 -11.81
N LEU A 154 -6.68 16.66 -12.51
CA LEU A 154 -7.44 15.49 -12.07
C LEU A 154 -6.93 14.96 -10.73
N CYS A 155 -5.61 14.90 -10.52
CA CYS A 155 -5.04 14.49 -9.22
C CYS A 155 -5.38 15.51 -8.13
N LEU A 156 -5.27 16.81 -8.44
CA LEU A 156 -5.61 17.88 -7.49
C LEU A 156 -7.08 17.82 -7.04
N SER A 157 -7.99 17.66 -8.00
CA SER A 157 -9.42 17.57 -7.77
C SER A 157 -9.80 16.33 -6.95
N GLN A 158 -9.23 15.16 -7.28
CA GLN A 158 -9.48 13.92 -6.53
C GLN A 158 -8.85 13.95 -5.12
N LEU A 159 -7.68 14.56 -4.97
CA LEU A 159 -7.03 14.72 -3.67
C LEU A 159 -7.91 15.51 -2.69
N CYS A 160 -8.63 16.55 -3.17
CA CYS A 160 -9.59 17.29 -2.33
C CYS A 160 -10.70 16.38 -1.78
N SER A 161 -11.34 15.58 -2.65
CA SER A 161 -12.38 14.62 -2.27
C SER A 161 -11.85 13.59 -1.27
N VAL A 162 -10.65 13.04 -1.51
CA VAL A 162 -10.04 12.03 -0.63
C VAL A 162 -9.66 12.61 0.73
N LEU A 163 -9.03 13.79 0.78
CA LEU A 163 -8.65 14.44 2.04
C LEU A 163 -9.88 14.79 2.90
N TYR A 164 -10.94 15.29 2.27
CA TYR A 164 -12.22 15.50 2.94
C TYR A 164 -12.78 14.20 3.51
N ALA A 165 -12.82 13.13 2.72
CA ALA A 165 -13.35 11.84 3.15
C ALA A 165 -12.52 11.17 4.27
N ILE A 166 -11.20 11.42 4.30
CA ILE A 166 -10.32 11.00 5.40
C ILE A 166 -10.60 11.81 6.68
N GLY A 167 -11.03 13.07 6.54
CA GLY A 167 -11.19 14.03 7.63
C GLY A 167 -9.96 14.91 7.86
N ASP A 168 -9.01 14.93 6.93
CA ASP A 168 -7.83 15.81 6.99
C ASP A 168 -8.17 17.19 6.42
N TYR A 169 -9.03 17.92 7.13
CA TYR A 169 -9.56 19.21 6.69
C TYR A 169 -8.48 20.29 6.57
N ALA A 170 -7.47 20.24 7.43
CA ALA A 170 -6.34 21.16 7.40
C ALA A 170 -5.59 21.10 6.06
N THR A 171 -5.22 19.89 5.63
CA THR A 171 -4.56 19.69 4.33
C THR A 171 -5.53 19.93 3.18
N CYS A 172 -6.80 19.51 3.31
CA CYS A 172 -7.83 19.71 2.30
C CYS A 172 -8.02 21.21 1.96
N LEU A 173 -8.17 22.08 2.97
CA LEU A 173 -8.31 23.52 2.77
C LEU A 173 -7.08 24.14 2.10
N GLY A 174 -5.86 23.67 2.43
CA GLY A 174 -4.64 24.09 1.75
C GLY A 174 -4.63 23.73 0.26
N VAL A 175 -5.01 22.49 -0.08
CA VAL A 175 -5.10 22.03 -1.48
C VAL A 175 -6.23 22.75 -2.23
N ILE A 176 -7.37 23.01 -1.59
CA ILE A 176 -8.46 23.79 -2.18
C ILE A 176 -8.00 25.22 -2.46
N SER A 177 -7.29 25.85 -1.53
CA SER A 177 -6.72 27.19 -1.72
C SER A 177 -5.81 27.23 -2.95
N GLU A 178 -4.92 26.25 -3.11
CA GLU A 178 -4.05 26.14 -4.28
C GLU A 178 -4.84 25.89 -5.58
N ALA A 179 -5.91 25.09 -5.51
CA ALA A 179 -6.78 24.84 -6.66
C ALA A 179 -7.52 26.12 -7.08
N LEU A 180 -8.03 26.90 -6.12
CA LEU A 180 -8.72 28.16 -6.36
C LEU A 180 -7.80 29.27 -6.89
N ASP A 181 -6.51 29.24 -6.54
CA ASP A 181 -5.52 30.14 -7.13
C ASP A 181 -5.29 29.86 -8.63
N ARG A 182 -5.65 28.66 -9.12
CA ARG A 182 -5.53 28.24 -10.52
C ARG A 182 -6.85 28.38 -11.28
N ASP A 183 -7.95 28.00 -10.64
CA ASP A 183 -9.31 28.07 -11.15
C ASP A 183 -10.23 28.64 -10.08
N GLU A 184 -10.56 29.91 -10.25
CA GLU A 184 -11.43 30.68 -9.36
C GLU A 184 -12.84 30.07 -9.22
N HIS A 185 -13.30 29.32 -10.22
CA HIS A 185 -14.63 28.70 -10.27
C HIS A 185 -14.56 27.18 -10.04
N PHE A 186 -13.59 26.71 -9.25
CA PHE A 186 -13.51 25.30 -8.88
C PHE A 186 -14.66 24.88 -7.94
N ILE A 187 -15.82 24.54 -8.52
CA ILE A 187 -17.09 24.25 -7.83
C ILE A 187 -16.92 23.22 -6.73
N LYS A 188 -16.28 22.09 -7.03
CA LYS A 188 -16.01 21.03 -6.03
C LYS A 188 -15.22 21.55 -4.83
N GLY A 189 -14.18 22.36 -5.05
CA GLY A 189 -13.37 22.93 -3.97
C GLY A 189 -14.16 23.89 -3.09
N LEU A 190 -14.95 24.78 -3.72
CA LEU A 190 -15.83 25.71 -3.01
C LEU A 190 -16.88 24.96 -2.16
N ALA A 191 -17.51 23.94 -2.75
CA ALA A 191 -18.51 23.12 -2.07
C ALA A 191 -17.93 22.36 -0.87
N LEU A 192 -16.76 21.73 -1.04
CA LEU A 192 -16.08 21.02 0.05
C LEU A 192 -15.58 21.99 1.13
N ARG A 193 -15.07 23.17 0.76
CA ARG A 193 -14.68 24.21 1.71
C ARG A 193 -15.88 24.65 2.56
N ASP A 194 -17.00 24.98 1.93
CA ASP A 194 -18.20 25.45 2.64
C ASP A 194 -18.73 24.36 3.57
N LYS A 195 -18.69 23.11 3.11
CA LYS A 195 -19.02 21.95 3.93
C LYS A 195 -18.08 21.80 5.13
N ILE A 196 -16.75 21.94 4.94
CA ILE A 196 -15.77 21.91 6.04
C ILE A 196 -16.05 23.02 7.05
N PHE A 197 -16.27 24.26 6.62
CA PHE A 197 -16.58 25.37 7.52
C PHE A 197 -17.91 25.18 8.26
N SER A 198 -18.90 24.52 7.63
CA SER A 198 -20.14 24.18 8.32
C SER A 198 -19.96 23.12 9.41
N GLU A 199 -19.05 22.16 9.21
CA GLU A 199 -18.76 21.09 10.19
C GLU A 199 -17.86 21.59 11.31
N GLU A 200 -16.83 22.37 10.98
CA GLU A 200 -15.79 22.83 11.89
C GLU A 200 -15.59 24.36 11.76
N PRO A 201 -16.49 25.19 12.34
CA PRO A 201 -16.50 26.64 12.11
C PRO A 201 -15.22 27.39 12.53
N TYR A 202 -14.43 26.86 13.47
CA TYR A 202 -13.18 27.52 13.87
C TYR A 202 -12.12 27.51 12.75
N LEU A 203 -12.17 26.54 11.83
CA LEU A 203 -11.25 26.49 10.69
C LEU A 203 -11.42 27.72 9.80
N GLN A 204 -12.62 28.31 9.75
CA GLN A 204 -12.86 29.54 9.02
C GLN A 204 -11.99 30.68 9.54
N ARG A 205 -11.83 30.80 10.86
CA ARG A 205 -10.99 31.82 11.49
C ARG A 205 -9.51 31.50 11.32
N ASP A 206 -9.13 30.25 11.55
CA ASP A 206 -7.72 29.85 11.59
C ASP A 206 -7.08 29.91 10.19
N TYR A 207 -7.87 29.76 9.13
CA TYR A 207 -7.40 29.81 7.73
C TYR A 207 -7.67 31.14 7.01
N GLN A 208 -8.07 32.22 7.71
CA GLN A 208 -8.32 33.54 7.10
C GLN A 208 -7.14 34.09 6.28
N TYR A 209 -5.92 33.65 6.56
CA TYR A 209 -4.72 34.05 5.83
C TYR A 209 -4.70 33.51 4.39
N LEU A 210 -5.42 32.42 4.10
CA LEU A 210 -5.59 31.88 2.75
C LEU A 210 -6.72 32.60 2.04
N ARG A 211 -6.41 33.77 1.47
CA ARG A 211 -7.40 34.67 0.87
C ARG A 211 -8.29 33.96 -0.17
N SER A 212 -7.76 33.09 -1.01
CA SER A 212 -8.53 32.42 -2.08
C SER A 212 -9.70 31.58 -1.56
N LEU A 213 -9.64 31.09 -0.32
CA LEU A 213 -10.77 30.42 0.32
C LEU A 213 -11.97 31.35 0.59
N PHE A 214 -11.82 32.67 0.52
CA PHE A 214 -12.87 33.63 0.91
C PHE A 214 -13.30 34.60 -0.18
N VAL A 215 -12.65 34.55 -1.36
CA VAL A 215 -12.96 35.49 -2.46
C VAL A 215 -14.21 35.06 -3.21
N ASN A 216 -14.32 33.76 -3.52
CA ASN A 216 -15.37 33.24 -4.39
C ASN A 216 -16.37 32.37 -3.62
N THR A 217 -17.60 32.35 -4.11
CA THR A 217 -18.70 31.51 -3.64
C THR A 217 -19.22 30.67 -4.80
N VAL A 218 -19.97 29.62 -4.51
CA VAL A 218 -20.67 28.86 -5.55
C VAL A 218 -21.79 29.75 -6.10
N ASP A 219 -21.85 29.93 -7.42
CA ASP A 219 -22.95 30.66 -8.07
C ASP A 219 -24.24 29.83 -8.00
N ASP A 220 -25.39 30.51 -7.95
CA ASP A 220 -26.70 29.86 -7.78
C ASP A 220 -26.96 28.76 -8.83
N GLU A 221 -26.47 28.94 -10.07
CA GLU A 221 -26.59 27.96 -11.17
C GLU A 221 -25.87 26.63 -10.89
N TYR A 222 -24.78 26.64 -10.11
CA TYR A 222 -23.96 25.46 -9.83
C TYR A 222 -24.25 24.81 -8.47
N THR A 223 -25.31 25.26 -7.78
CA THR A 223 -25.66 24.75 -6.44
C THR A 223 -25.91 23.24 -6.45
N GLU A 224 -26.62 22.72 -7.47
CA GLU A 224 -26.91 21.28 -7.56
C GLU A 224 -25.63 20.45 -7.80
N GLU A 225 -24.71 20.95 -8.62
CA GLU A 225 -23.41 20.32 -8.88
C GLU A 225 -22.52 20.32 -7.62
N ALA A 226 -22.49 21.45 -6.91
CA ALA A 226 -21.79 21.58 -5.63
C ALA A 226 -22.32 20.57 -4.59
N GLU A 227 -23.64 20.44 -4.46
CA GLU A 227 -24.25 19.43 -3.59
C GLU A 227 -23.89 18.00 -3.99
N GLN A 228 -23.84 17.71 -5.29
CA GLN A 228 -23.47 16.40 -5.80
C GLN A 228 -22.04 16.02 -5.40
N HIS A 229 -21.09 16.95 -5.54
CA HIS A 229 -19.72 16.71 -5.10
C HIS A 229 -19.59 16.48 -3.59
N VAL A 230 -20.37 17.20 -2.78
CA VAL A 230 -20.41 16.97 -1.33
C VAL A 230 -21.00 15.60 -1.02
N LYS A 231 -22.07 15.19 -1.69
CA LYS A 231 -22.69 13.86 -1.55
C LYS A 231 -21.69 12.74 -1.88
N GLU A 232 -20.94 12.87 -2.97
CA GLU A 232 -19.89 11.92 -3.36
C GLU A 232 -18.80 11.81 -2.30
N ALA A 233 -18.30 12.94 -1.79
CA ALA A 233 -17.23 12.94 -0.78
C ALA A 233 -17.71 12.38 0.58
N LEU A 234 -18.97 12.63 0.95
CA LEU A 234 -19.59 12.02 2.13
C LEU A 234 -19.78 10.51 1.95
N HIS A 235 -20.18 10.05 0.77
CA HIS A 235 -20.28 8.62 0.47
C HIS A 235 -18.94 7.91 0.67
N LEU A 236 -17.84 8.48 0.17
CA LEU A 236 -16.49 7.95 0.39
C LEU A 236 -16.12 7.88 1.87
N ARG A 237 -16.48 8.92 2.65
CA ARG A 237 -16.27 8.95 4.10
C ARG A 237 -17.03 7.83 4.79
N GLU A 238 -18.30 7.63 4.43
CA GLU A 238 -19.15 6.57 4.98
C GLU A 238 -18.60 5.17 4.67
N GLU A 239 -18.21 4.91 3.42
CA GLU A 239 -17.62 3.63 3.03
C GLU A 239 -16.34 3.33 3.83
N ARG A 240 -15.44 4.32 3.96
CA ARG A 240 -14.26 4.20 4.80
C ARG A 240 -14.62 3.89 6.25
N LEU A 241 -15.59 4.59 6.83
CA LEU A 241 -16.00 4.37 8.21
C LEU A 241 -16.61 2.97 8.41
N ARG A 242 -17.40 2.48 7.45
CA ARG A 242 -17.93 1.10 7.46
C ARG A 242 -16.80 0.08 7.48
N VAL A 243 -15.77 0.26 6.66
CA VAL A 243 -14.56 -0.61 6.66
C VAL A 243 -13.81 -0.53 7.99
N ILE A 244 -13.64 0.66 8.58
CA ILE A 244 -13.01 0.78 9.90
C ILE A 244 -13.85 0.08 10.97
N GLU A 245 -15.16 0.18 10.90
CA GLU A 245 -16.06 -0.44 11.86
C GLU A 245 -16.04 -1.97 11.76
N THR A 246 -15.90 -2.55 10.56
CA THR A 246 -15.73 -4.01 10.42
C THR A 246 -14.45 -4.49 11.09
N TYR A 247 -13.34 -3.75 11.00
CA TYR A 247 -12.10 -4.08 11.72
C TYR A 247 -12.18 -3.84 13.23
N ARG A 248 -13.00 -2.88 13.70
CA ARG A 248 -13.19 -2.60 15.13
C ARG A 248 -14.10 -3.60 15.83
N LYS A 249 -15.01 -4.24 15.10
CA LYS A 249 -15.87 -5.29 15.67
C LYS A 249 -14.98 -6.41 16.21
N GLU A 250 -15.01 -6.62 17.52
CA GLU A 250 -14.28 -7.72 18.14
C GLU A 250 -14.69 -9.03 17.47
N PRO A 251 -13.73 -9.87 17.02
CA PRO A 251 -14.07 -11.16 16.45
C PRO A 251 -14.84 -11.97 17.50
N ALA A 252 -15.85 -12.72 17.04
CA ALA A 252 -16.66 -13.55 17.93
C ALA A 252 -15.76 -14.39 18.85
N PRO A 253 -16.11 -14.55 20.14
CA PRO A 253 -15.29 -15.33 21.05
C PRO A 253 -15.22 -16.79 20.56
N LEU A 254 -14.06 -17.41 20.75
CA LEU A 254 -13.82 -18.80 20.41
C LEU A 254 -14.50 -19.70 21.44
N GLU A 255 -15.15 -20.75 20.96
CA GLU A 255 -15.63 -21.83 21.83
C GLU A 255 -14.47 -22.81 22.11
N PRO A 256 -14.41 -23.41 23.31
CA PRO A 256 -13.49 -24.48 23.64
C PRO A 256 -13.57 -25.65 22.63
N VAL A 257 -12.44 -26.01 22.03
CA VAL A 257 -12.36 -27.17 21.12
C VAL A 257 -12.62 -28.47 21.87
N LYS A 258 -12.15 -28.57 23.11
CA LYS A 258 -12.45 -29.68 24.03
C LYS A 258 -13.31 -29.15 25.17
N PRO A 259 -14.46 -29.79 25.48
CA PRO A 259 -15.27 -29.37 26.60
C PRO A 259 -14.55 -29.63 27.93
N LEU A 260 -14.75 -28.76 28.91
CA LEU A 260 -14.20 -28.97 30.25
C LEU A 260 -14.93 -30.13 30.93
N THR A 261 -14.22 -31.24 31.11
CA THR A 261 -14.73 -32.44 31.78
C THR A 261 -14.68 -32.34 33.31
N SER A 262 -13.83 -31.47 33.84
CA SER A 262 -13.75 -31.14 35.27
C SER A 262 -13.43 -29.66 35.48
N TYR A 263 -13.93 -29.07 36.55
CA TYR A 263 -13.69 -27.66 36.89
C TYR A 263 -12.38 -27.49 37.67
N THR A 264 -11.27 -27.92 37.07
CA THR A 264 -9.91 -27.80 37.63
C THR A 264 -9.01 -26.99 36.70
N TRP A 265 -7.97 -26.37 37.27
CA TRP A 265 -6.95 -25.66 36.48
C TRP A 265 -6.23 -26.57 35.48
N ALA A 266 -6.06 -27.86 35.81
CA ALA A 266 -5.46 -28.84 34.91
C ALA A 266 -6.31 -29.07 33.66
N ALA A 267 -7.62 -29.31 33.82
CA ALA A 267 -8.53 -29.49 32.70
C ALA A 267 -8.67 -28.22 31.83
N LEU A 268 -8.63 -27.04 32.46
CA LEU A 268 -8.59 -25.77 31.72
C LEU A 268 -7.30 -25.64 30.90
N GLY A 269 -6.16 -26.03 31.47
CA GLY A 269 -4.88 -26.08 30.76
C GLY A 269 -4.93 -27.00 29.54
N GLU A 270 -5.44 -28.22 29.69
CA GLU A 270 -5.60 -29.18 28.58
C GLU A 270 -6.51 -28.65 27.47
N CYS A 271 -7.59 -27.97 27.85
CA CYS A 271 -8.49 -27.32 26.91
C CYS A 271 -7.78 -26.22 26.11
N PHE A 272 -6.98 -25.37 26.76
CA PHE A 272 -6.24 -24.30 26.08
C PHE A 272 -5.11 -24.81 25.21
N VAL A 273 -4.42 -25.88 25.60
CA VAL A 273 -3.43 -26.55 24.74
C VAL A 273 -4.11 -27.06 23.47
N ALA A 274 -5.23 -27.77 23.60
CA ALA A 274 -5.97 -28.26 22.44
C ALA A 274 -6.50 -27.13 21.54
N LEU A 275 -6.92 -26.01 22.13
CA LEU A 275 -7.31 -24.83 21.37
C LEU A 275 -6.10 -24.19 20.66
N TYR A 276 -4.95 -24.07 21.32
CA TYR A 276 -3.72 -23.54 20.73
C TYR A 276 -3.31 -24.36 19.51
N ASP A 277 -3.23 -25.70 19.63
CA ASP A 277 -2.88 -26.59 18.53
C ASP A 277 -3.82 -26.42 17.33
N HIS A 278 -5.12 -26.24 17.59
CA HIS A 278 -6.10 -25.97 16.54
C HIS A 278 -5.89 -24.61 15.87
N LEU A 279 -5.61 -23.56 16.63
CA LEU A 279 -5.39 -22.21 16.09
C LEU A 279 -4.06 -22.08 15.34
N THR A 280 -3.04 -22.87 15.70
CA THR A 280 -1.72 -22.89 15.02
C THR A 280 -1.59 -24.01 13.99
N SER A 281 -2.69 -24.65 13.59
CA SER A 281 -2.68 -25.68 12.56
C SER A 281 -2.17 -25.12 11.23
N PRO A 282 -1.30 -25.84 10.49
CA PRO A 282 -0.80 -25.39 9.20
C PRO A 282 -1.89 -25.21 8.14
N ASP A 283 -3.03 -25.89 8.29
CA ASP A 283 -4.12 -25.86 7.33
C ASP A 283 -5.03 -24.62 7.45
N ASP A 284 -5.12 -24.01 8.64
CA ASP A 284 -6.02 -22.88 8.92
C ASP A 284 -5.53 -22.05 10.14
N PRO A 285 -4.40 -21.32 10.00
CA PRO A 285 -3.85 -20.53 11.09
C PRO A 285 -4.78 -19.37 11.45
N LYS A 286 -5.19 -19.30 12.72
CA LYS A 286 -6.10 -18.27 13.26
C LYS A 286 -5.39 -17.39 14.28
N SER A 287 -5.84 -16.15 14.39
CA SER A 287 -5.31 -15.21 15.39
C SER A 287 -5.50 -15.73 16.82
N LEU A 288 -4.41 -15.72 17.59
CA LEU A 288 -4.40 -16.03 19.03
C LEU A 288 -4.96 -14.87 19.88
N ALA A 289 -5.09 -13.67 19.31
CA ALA A 289 -5.63 -12.49 20.00
C ALA A 289 -7.17 -12.47 19.99
N ARG A 290 -7.80 -13.60 20.36
CA ARG A 290 -9.27 -13.75 20.41
C ARG A 290 -9.72 -14.10 21.81
N ARG A 291 -10.88 -13.56 22.22
CA ARG A 291 -11.53 -13.93 23.48
C ARG A 291 -12.00 -15.38 23.40
N ILE A 292 -11.96 -16.10 24.52
CA ILE A 292 -12.49 -17.46 24.63
C ILE A 292 -13.78 -17.40 25.44
N ASN A 293 -14.86 -17.97 24.93
CA ASN A 293 -16.13 -18.03 25.63
C ASN A 293 -16.11 -19.18 26.64
N LEU A 294 -16.13 -18.85 27.94
CA LEU A 294 -16.25 -19.83 29.03
C LEU A 294 -17.52 -19.61 29.87
N GLU A 295 -18.48 -18.82 29.36
CA GLU A 295 -19.60 -18.35 30.16
C GLU A 295 -20.55 -19.48 30.59
N SER A 296 -20.72 -20.50 29.75
CA SER A 296 -21.48 -21.72 30.08
C SER A 296 -20.88 -22.48 31.25
N TYR A 297 -19.55 -22.61 31.28
CA TYR A 297 -18.82 -23.27 32.36
C TYR A 297 -18.85 -22.46 33.65
N TYR A 298 -18.70 -21.14 33.57
CA TYR A 298 -18.84 -20.25 34.72
C TYR A 298 -20.22 -20.37 35.37
N LYS A 299 -21.30 -20.32 34.56
CA LYS A 299 -22.67 -20.47 35.06
C LYS A 299 -22.87 -21.81 35.77
N ALA A 300 -22.31 -22.90 35.23
CA ALA A 300 -22.39 -24.22 35.86
C ALA A 300 -21.62 -24.34 37.19
N ILE A 301 -20.54 -23.58 37.36
CA ILE A 301 -19.81 -23.50 38.65
C ILE A 301 -20.60 -22.69 39.69
N VAL A 302 -21.27 -21.62 39.25
CA VAL A 302 -21.90 -20.62 40.14
C VAL A 302 -23.37 -20.92 40.47
N THR A 303 -24.00 -21.88 39.79
CA THR A 303 -25.29 -22.44 40.23
C THR A 303 -25.18 -23.01 41.67
N PRO A 304 -26.19 -22.81 42.53
CA PRO A 304 -26.03 -22.82 44.00
C PRO A 304 -25.72 -24.18 44.64
N ASP A 305 -25.67 -25.27 43.87
CA ASP A 305 -25.42 -26.61 44.40
C ASP A 305 -23.94 -27.00 44.51
N ILE A 306 -23.01 -26.10 44.17
CA ILE A 306 -21.59 -26.26 44.47
C ILE A 306 -21.18 -25.24 45.53
N SER A 307 -21.36 -25.61 46.79
CA SER A 307 -20.68 -24.96 47.92
C SER A 307 -19.16 -25.11 47.75
N MET A 308 -18.52 -24.19 47.05
CA MET A 308 -17.06 -24.05 47.08
C MET A 308 -16.65 -23.43 48.42
N PRO A 309 -15.85 -24.11 49.27
CA PRO A 309 -15.33 -23.53 50.50
C PRO A 309 -14.11 -22.68 50.15
N HIS A 310 -14.32 -21.56 49.45
CA HIS A 310 -13.29 -20.54 49.34
C HIS A 310 -13.93 -19.17 49.54
N LYS A 311 -13.99 -18.75 50.81
CA LYS A 311 -13.78 -17.35 51.17
C LYS A 311 -12.38 -16.96 50.72
N ALA A 312 -12.21 -16.61 49.45
CA ALA A 312 -11.17 -15.69 49.05
C ALA A 312 -11.70 -14.29 49.37
N SER A 313 -11.07 -13.66 50.35
CA SER A 313 -11.41 -12.33 50.84
C SER A 313 -11.59 -11.35 49.68
N LEU A 314 -12.80 -10.79 49.54
CA LEU A 314 -13.05 -9.55 48.81
C LEU A 314 -12.28 -8.43 49.54
N ALA A 315 -10.99 -8.29 49.26
CA ALA A 315 -10.31 -7.04 49.49
C ALA A 315 -10.84 -6.06 48.43
N LYS A 316 -11.59 -5.06 48.89
CA LYS A 316 -12.00 -3.90 48.09
C LYS A 316 -10.74 -3.29 47.45
N LEU A 317 -10.58 -3.45 46.14
CA LEU A 317 -9.69 -2.62 45.35
C LEU A 317 -10.38 -1.25 45.24
N SER A 318 -9.94 -0.32 46.08
CA SER A 318 -10.15 1.10 45.87
C SER A 318 -9.39 1.52 44.60
N ASP A 319 -10.03 2.36 43.79
CA ASP A 319 -9.49 3.01 42.60
C ASP A 319 -8.03 3.43 42.77
N GLN A 320 -7.15 2.83 41.98
CA GLN A 320 -5.87 3.44 41.59
C GLN A 320 -5.41 2.85 40.25
N THR A 321 -5.08 3.77 39.36
CA THR A 321 -4.64 3.66 37.96
C THR A 321 -3.55 2.61 37.68
N PRO A 322 -3.46 2.05 36.45
CA PRO A 322 -2.57 0.95 36.14
C PRO A 322 -1.13 1.44 35.91
N ALA A 323 -0.20 1.01 36.75
CA ALA A 323 1.22 0.92 36.41
C ALA A 323 1.57 -0.57 36.26
N SER A 324 1.92 -0.96 35.03
CA SER A 324 2.26 -2.32 34.64
C SER A 324 3.63 -2.73 35.19
N ASN A 325 3.66 -3.61 36.19
CA ASN A 325 4.84 -4.42 36.50
C ASN A 325 4.47 -5.89 36.31
N PHE A 326 4.81 -6.42 35.14
CA PHE A 326 4.66 -7.84 34.80
C PHE A 326 5.88 -8.60 35.35
N SER A 327 5.67 -9.46 36.35
CA SER A 327 6.73 -10.31 36.91
C SER A 327 6.95 -11.55 36.03
N THR A 328 8.20 -11.80 35.63
CA THR A 328 8.63 -12.89 34.73
C THR A 328 9.23 -14.10 35.48
N GLU A 329 8.90 -14.29 36.76
CA GLU A 329 9.52 -15.33 37.60
C GLU A 329 9.16 -16.79 37.22
N GLY A 330 8.34 -17.02 36.19
CA GLY A 330 7.93 -18.37 35.75
C GLY A 330 8.76 -19.03 34.64
N PHE A 331 9.74 -18.35 34.02
CA PHE A 331 10.37 -18.80 32.77
C PHE A 331 11.87 -19.20 32.86
N GLN A 332 12.35 -19.66 34.02
CA GLN A 332 13.76 -20.09 34.20
C GLN A 332 13.94 -21.60 34.36
N VAL A 333 13.37 -22.39 33.46
CA VAL A 333 13.80 -23.80 33.27
C VAL A 333 14.34 -23.90 31.85
N TYR A 334 15.51 -24.54 31.69
CA TYR A 334 16.33 -24.66 30.48
C TYR A 334 17.41 -23.58 30.25
N LYS A 335 18.47 -23.62 31.06
CA LYS A 335 19.85 -23.34 30.60
C LYS A 335 20.86 -23.95 31.58
N ALA A 336 21.26 -25.20 31.35
CA ALA A 336 22.40 -25.83 32.02
C ALA A 336 22.97 -26.98 31.18
N THR A 337 23.83 -26.63 30.21
CA THR A 337 24.97 -27.41 29.68
C THR A 337 25.71 -26.39 28.80
N GLY A 338 26.87 -25.85 29.14
CA GLY A 338 28.13 -26.46 29.52
C GLY A 338 29.18 -25.56 28.87
N ASN A 339 30.04 -24.94 29.67
CA ASN A 339 31.22 -24.20 29.19
C ASN A 339 32.45 -25.07 29.47
N PRO A 340 33.49 -24.98 28.65
CA PRO A 340 34.80 -24.72 29.23
C PRO A 340 35.57 -23.62 28.50
N ALA A 341 36.43 -22.99 29.27
CA ALA A 341 37.31 -21.88 28.94
C ALA A 341 38.35 -22.22 27.87
N ASP A 342 38.85 -21.20 27.14
CA ASP A 342 40.24 -20.74 27.34
C ASP A 342 40.59 -19.49 26.48
N ASN A 343 41.28 -18.58 27.18
CA ASN A 343 42.34 -17.64 26.79
C ASN A 343 42.19 -16.57 25.67
N GLU A 344 42.32 -15.33 26.15
CA GLU A 344 43.16 -14.20 25.68
C GLU A 344 43.32 -13.94 24.17
N ASP A 345 42.88 -12.77 23.69
CA ASP A 345 43.80 -11.64 23.41
C ASP A 345 43.07 -10.33 23.01
N LYS A 346 43.63 -9.20 23.48
CA LYS A 346 43.61 -7.81 22.93
C LYS A 346 42.29 -7.02 22.71
N LEU A 347 42.12 -6.02 23.58
CA LEU A 347 41.51 -4.69 23.34
C LEU A 347 42.32 -3.88 22.27
N PRO A 348 41.80 -2.82 21.59
CA PRO A 348 40.98 -1.76 22.20
C PRO A 348 39.90 -1.02 21.37
N LYS A 349 38.97 -0.45 22.16
CA LYS A 349 38.12 0.76 22.00
C LYS A 349 38.29 1.64 20.75
N LYS A 350 37.16 1.94 20.07
CA LYS A 350 36.86 3.29 19.53
C LYS A 350 35.39 3.67 19.77
N THR A 351 35.24 4.88 20.31
CA THR A 351 34.03 5.60 20.67
C THR A 351 33.30 6.18 19.45
N ALA A 352 31.99 5.95 19.30
CA ALA A 352 31.15 6.63 18.33
C ALA A 352 30.44 7.84 18.98
N LYS A 353 30.71 9.04 18.43
CA LYS A 353 30.10 10.31 18.82
C LYS A 353 28.66 10.39 18.29
N ARG A 354 27.69 10.62 19.18
CA ARG A 354 26.32 11.06 18.86
C ARG A 354 26.37 12.47 18.25
N LYS A 355 25.83 12.67 17.04
CA LYS A 355 25.54 13.99 16.46
C LYS A 355 24.10 14.40 16.80
N LYS A 356 23.92 15.64 17.26
CA LYS A 356 22.63 16.33 17.48
C LYS A 356 22.01 16.78 16.15
N PRO A 357 20.68 16.93 16.04
CA PRO A 357 20.03 17.52 14.86
C PRO A 357 20.12 19.06 14.88
N PRO A 358 20.11 19.76 13.73
CA PRO A 358 20.11 21.22 13.68
C PRO A 358 18.71 21.81 13.83
N PRO A 359 18.59 23.09 14.25
CA PRO A 359 17.33 23.74 14.57
C PRO A 359 16.67 24.43 13.36
N SER A 360 15.35 24.55 13.45
CA SER A 360 14.47 25.36 12.60
C SER A 360 14.75 26.86 12.76
N GLY A 361 14.92 27.57 11.64
CA GLY A 361 14.97 29.03 11.59
C GLY A 361 14.46 29.53 10.25
N MET A 362 13.32 30.23 10.27
CA MET A 362 12.91 31.14 9.21
C MET A 362 13.94 32.25 9.10
N ASP A 363 14.40 32.55 7.89
CA ASP A 363 14.92 33.88 7.57
C ASP A 363 14.55 34.25 6.13
N THR A 364 13.88 35.38 6.04
CA THR A 364 13.46 36.11 4.85
C THR A 364 14.66 36.75 4.17
N GLU A 365 14.93 36.45 2.89
CA GLU A 365 15.82 37.28 2.06
C GLU A 365 15.48 37.16 0.56
N PHE A 366 14.86 38.21 0.01
CA PHE A 366 14.77 38.49 -1.44
C PHE A 366 16.14 38.94 -1.96
N PRO A 367 16.53 38.59 -3.20
CA PRO A 367 17.07 39.62 -4.11
C PRO A 367 16.64 39.37 -5.59
N PRO A 368 17.08 40.16 -6.60
CA PRO A 368 16.25 41.21 -7.18
C PRO A 368 15.89 40.99 -8.67
N LYS A 369 14.91 41.79 -9.11
CA LYS A 369 14.50 42.01 -10.51
C LYS A 369 15.71 42.20 -11.45
N ARG A 370 15.76 41.45 -12.55
CA ARG A 370 16.49 41.86 -13.77
C ARG A 370 15.49 42.19 -14.89
N ARG A 371 15.58 43.44 -15.34
CA ARG A 371 14.97 43.95 -16.58
C ARG A 371 15.81 43.53 -17.79
N SER A 372 15.11 43.25 -18.89
CA SER A 372 15.43 43.46 -20.32
C SER A 372 16.86 43.24 -20.85
N ALA A 373 16.98 42.38 -21.87
CA ALA A 373 17.45 42.74 -23.22
C ALA A 373 17.65 41.47 -24.07
N ARG A 374 16.75 41.17 -25.02
CA ARG A 374 16.92 41.36 -26.47
C ARG A 374 15.71 40.79 -27.21
#